data_AF-A0A3D1HC42-F1
#
_entry.id   AF-A0A3D1HC42-F1
#
_cell.length_a   1.000
_cell.length_b   1.000
_cell.length_c   1.000
_cell.angle_alpha   90.00
_cell.angle_beta   90.00
_cell.angle_gamma   90.00
#
_symmetry.space_group_name_H-M   'P 1'
#
loop_
_entity.id
_entity.type
_entity.pdbx_description
1 polymer ?
#
loop_
_entity_poly.entity_id
_entity_poly.type
_entity_poly.pdbx_seq_one_letter_code
_entity_poly.pdbx_strand_id
1 'polypeptide(L)'
;ENAAVYYAARLLEAGDIISLSRRLLVIAAEDIGLAYPMAIPIVKACVDSALQLGLPEARIPLGDAVVLLATAPKSNSGYNAINAAIADVQNGLTGDFPRHLQNKHCDGEDAEIKGQHYLY
;
A
#
# COMPACT_ATOMS: atom_id res chain seq x y z
N GLU A 1 7.88 -18.59 7.78
CA GLU A 1 9.15 -17.86 7.57
C GLU A 1 10.16 -18.64 6.73
N ASN A 2 10.47 -19.90 7.06
CA ASN A 2 11.54 -20.68 6.39
C ASN A 2 11.42 -20.73 4.85
N ALA A 3 10.23 -21.00 4.31
CA ALA A 3 10.01 -21.01 2.87
C ALA A 3 10.13 -19.62 2.22
N ALA A 4 9.68 -18.56 2.91
CA ALA A 4 9.71 -17.20 2.39
C ALA A 4 11.17 -16.71 2.22
N VAL A 5 12.02 -16.97 3.21
CA VAL A 5 13.45 -16.66 3.16
C VAL A 5 14.14 -17.45 2.04
N TYR A 6 13.79 -18.71 1.84
CA TYR A 6 14.34 -19.53 0.75
C TYR A 6 14.02 -18.94 -0.64
N TYR A 7 12.77 -18.55 -0.91
CA TYR A 7 12.43 -17.94 -2.20
C TYR A 7 13.03 -16.53 -2.39
N ALA A 8 13.12 -15.75 -1.31
CA ALA A 8 13.84 -14.47 -1.35
C ALA A 8 15.32 -14.66 -1.69
N ALA A 9 15.98 -15.65 -1.08
CA ALA A 9 17.38 -15.99 -1.38
C ALA A 9 17.58 -16.35 -2.85
N ARG A 10 16.66 -17.11 -3.46
CA ARG A 10 16.73 -17.43 -4.90
C ARG A 10 16.71 -16.18 -5.80
N LEU A 11 15.92 -15.17 -5.44
CA LEU A 11 15.88 -13.90 -6.19
C LEU A 11 17.16 -13.08 -5.99
N LEU A 12 17.69 -13.07 -4.76
CA LEU A 12 18.93 -12.37 -4.43
C LEU A 12 20.14 -12.99 -5.13
N GLU A 13 20.23 -14.32 -5.19
CA GLU A 13 21.26 -15.05 -5.94
C GLU A 13 21.15 -14.81 -7.46
N ALA A 14 19.96 -14.53 -7.96
CA ALA A 14 19.75 -14.12 -9.36
C ALA A 14 20.09 -12.62 -9.60
N GLY A 15 20.48 -11.88 -8.56
CA GLY A 15 20.78 -10.45 -8.65
C GLY A 15 19.55 -9.54 -8.75
N ASP A 16 18.33 -10.06 -8.61
CA ASP A 16 17.10 -9.31 -8.84
C ASP A 16 16.52 -8.69 -7.55
N ILE A 17 17.24 -7.69 -7.05
CA ILE A 17 16.86 -6.91 -5.87
C ILE A 17 15.55 -6.13 -6.11
N ILE A 18 15.35 -5.62 -7.32
CA ILE A 18 14.25 -4.72 -7.66
C ILE A 18 12.93 -5.47 -7.64
N SER A 19 12.87 -6.68 -8.23
CA SER A 19 11.65 -7.48 -8.20
C SER A 19 11.29 -7.90 -6.78
N LEU A 20 12.27 -8.33 -5.97
CA LEU A 20 12.02 -8.68 -4.57
C LEU A 20 11.50 -7.47 -3.77
N SER A 21 12.17 -6.32 -3.88
CA SER A 21 11.78 -5.08 -3.20
C SER A 21 10.34 -4.66 -3.53
N ARG A 22 9.97 -4.66 -4.82
CA ARG A 22 8.61 -4.33 -5.26
C ARG A 22 7.57 -5.28 -4.66
N ARG A 23 7.87 -6.59 -4.61
CA ARG A 23 6.97 -7.58 -4.04
C ARG A 23 6.80 -7.42 -2.53
N LEU A 24 7.88 -7.12 -1.80
CA LEU A 24 7.79 -6.89 -0.35
C LEU A 24 6.92 -5.67 -0.02
N LEU A 25 7.03 -4.58 -0.79
CA LEU A 25 6.17 -3.41 -0.63
C LEU A 25 4.70 -3.74 -0.86
N VAL A 26 4.39 -4.55 -1.89
CA VAL A 26 3.03 -5.02 -2.15
C VAL A 26 2.51 -5.88 -1.00
N ILE A 27 3.26 -6.90 -0.58
CA ILE A 27 2.87 -7.81 0.52
C ILE A 27 2.61 -7.02 1.81
N ALA A 28 3.41 -6.00 2.12
CA ALA A 28 3.22 -5.16 3.29
C ALA A 28 1.86 -4.44 3.29
N ALA A 29 1.40 -3.97 2.14
CA ALA A 29 0.12 -3.28 2.02
C ALA A 29 -1.08 -4.22 1.82
N GLU A 30 -0.89 -5.30 1.05
CA GLU A 30 -1.94 -6.23 0.61
C GLU A 30 -2.27 -7.30 1.64
N ASP A 31 -1.24 -7.98 2.17
CA ASP A 31 -1.43 -9.16 3.03
C ASP A 31 -1.34 -8.83 4.52
N ILE A 32 -0.60 -7.78 4.88
CA ILE A 32 -0.47 -7.32 6.28
C ILE A 32 -1.44 -6.17 6.55
N GLY A 33 -1.35 -5.12 5.73
CA GLY A 33 -2.30 -4.01 5.69
C GLY A 33 -2.63 -3.47 7.09
N LEU A 34 -3.93 -3.41 7.39
CA LEU A 34 -4.43 -2.84 8.64
C LEU A 34 -4.25 -3.74 9.87
N ALA A 35 -3.84 -5.00 9.71
CA ALA A 35 -3.55 -5.87 10.86
C ALA A 35 -2.26 -5.44 11.58
N TYR A 36 -1.28 -4.92 10.84
CA TYR A 36 -0.10 -4.29 11.42
C TYR A 36 0.39 -3.14 10.52
N PRO A 37 -0.22 -1.93 10.64
CA PRO A 37 0.05 -0.81 9.73
C PRO A 37 1.53 -0.37 9.69
N MET A 38 2.27 -0.57 10.78
CA MET A 38 3.69 -0.25 10.86
C MET A 38 4.57 -1.13 9.94
N ALA A 39 4.08 -2.26 9.44
CA ALA A 39 4.81 -3.07 8.47
C ALA A 39 5.15 -2.29 7.19
N ILE A 40 4.24 -1.41 6.72
CA ILE A 40 4.44 -0.63 5.49
C ILE A 40 5.68 0.29 5.59
N PRO A 41 5.79 1.20 6.58
CA PRO A 41 6.96 2.07 6.69
C PRO A 41 8.24 1.29 7.06
N ILE A 42 8.16 0.21 7.84
CA ILE A 42 9.33 -0.62 8.18
C ILE A 42 9.89 -1.28 6.92
N VAL A 43 9.04 -1.94 6.13
CA VAL A 43 9.46 -2.60 4.88
C VAL A 43 9.97 -1.57 3.88
N LYS A 44 9.36 -0.37 3.81
CA LYS A 44 9.86 0.72 2.98
C LYS A 44 11.29 1.12 3.37
N ALA A 45 11.56 1.26 4.67
CA ALA A 45 12.91 1.56 5.16
C ALA A 45 13.90 0.45 4.82
N CYS A 46 13.52 -0.82 5.00
CA CYS A 46 14.35 -1.97 4.60
C CYS A 46 14.68 -1.95 3.11
N VAL A 47 13.69 -1.70 2.25
CA VAL A 47 13.89 -1.58 0.80
C VAL A 47 14.81 -0.41 0.45
N ASP A 48 14.61 0.75 1.08
CA ASP A 48 15.46 1.92 0.82
C ASP A 48 16.91 1.68 1.24
N SER A 49 17.13 1.03 2.39
CA SER A 49 18.46 0.58 2.81
C SER A 49 19.06 -0.42 1.82
N ALA A 50 18.29 -1.41 1.37
CA ALA A 50 18.76 -2.41 0.43
C ALA A 50 19.20 -1.80 -0.91
N LEU A 51 18.45 -0.83 -1.43
CA LEU A 51 18.77 -0.14 -2.68
C LEU A 51 20.01 0.75 -2.56
N GLN A 52 20.24 1.36 -1.38
CA GLN A 52 21.43 2.16 -1.12
C GLN A 52 22.69 1.31 -0.94
N LEU A 53 22.55 0.15 -0.28
CA LEU A 53 23.67 -0.74 0.02
C LEU A 53 24.11 -1.54 -1.22
N GLY A 54 23.15 -2.00 -2.02
CA GLY A 54 23.43 -2.95 -3.11
C GLY A 54 23.80 -4.35 -2.60
N LEU A 55 24.01 -5.29 -3.52
CA LEU A 55 24.46 -6.64 -3.15
C LEU A 55 25.98 -6.67 -2.91
N PRO A 56 26.44 -7.47 -1.92
CA PRO A 56 25.68 -8.48 -1.19
C PRO A 56 24.92 -7.96 0.06
N GLU A 57 25.21 -6.77 0.59
CA GLU A 57 24.67 -6.26 1.87
C GLU A 57 23.14 -6.08 1.88
N ALA A 58 22.52 -5.80 0.74
CA ALA A 58 21.08 -5.67 0.55
C ALA A 58 20.28 -6.87 1.06
N ARG A 59 20.88 -8.07 1.11
CA ARG A 59 20.24 -9.29 1.61
C ARG A 59 19.80 -9.17 3.08
N ILE A 60 20.51 -8.37 3.88
CA ILE A 60 20.29 -8.25 5.33
C ILE A 60 18.95 -7.53 5.61
N PRO A 61 18.75 -6.26 5.20
CA PRO A 61 17.48 -5.58 5.43
C PRO A 61 16.30 -6.24 4.70
N LEU A 62 16.52 -6.84 3.52
CA LEU A 62 15.47 -7.59 2.83
C LEU A 62 15.10 -8.89 3.55
N GLY A 63 16.06 -9.55 4.20
CA GLY A 63 15.81 -10.71 5.05
C GLY A 63 14.92 -10.34 6.25
N ASP A 64 15.22 -9.23 6.92
CA ASP A 64 14.41 -8.72 8.04
C ASP A 64 12.98 -8.42 7.59
N ALA A 65 12.82 -7.76 6.44
CA ALA A 65 11.50 -7.48 5.86
C ALA A 65 10.72 -8.77 5.55
N VAL A 66 11.36 -9.79 4.99
CA VAL A 66 10.72 -11.08 4.69
C VAL A 66 10.23 -11.78 5.96
N VAL A 67 11.06 -11.83 7.01
CA VAL A 67 10.69 -12.46 8.27
C VAL A 67 9.56 -11.70 8.97
N LEU A 68 9.64 -10.37 8.98
CA LEU A 68 8.59 -9.51 9.52
C LEU A 68 7.24 -9.80 8.85
N LEU A 69 7.18 -9.75 7.52
CA LEU A 69 5.95 -9.99 6.76
C LEU A 69 5.45 -11.43 6.93
N ALA A 70 6.35 -12.42 6.97
CA ALA A 70 5.97 -13.81 7.16
C ALA A 70 5.27 -14.04 8.51
N THR A 71 5.71 -13.35 9.56
CA THR A 71 5.26 -13.56 10.95
C THR A 71 4.21 -12.55 11.43
N ALA A 72 4.04 -11.41 10.74
CA ALA A 72 3.05 -10.40 11.08
C ALA A 72 1.59 -10.91 10.99
N PRO A 73 0.65 -10.35 11.76
CA PRO A 73 -0.77 -10.66 11.59
C PRO A 73 -1.24 -10.22 10.18
N LYS A 74 -2.18 -10.99 9.61
CA LYS A 74 -2.59 -10.83 8.21
C LYS A 74 -3.96 -10.14 8.10
N SER A 75 -4.08 -9.20 7.18
CA SER A 75 -5.37 -8.62 6.78
C SER A 75 -5.28 -8.00 5.40
N ASN A 76 -6.18 -8.43 4.52
CA ASN A 76 -6.42 -7.86 3.20
C ASN A 76 -7.66 -6.96 3.17
N SER A 77 -8.16 -6.49 4.32
CA SER A 77 -9.40 -5.71 4.40
C SER A 77 -9.34 -4.41 3.59
N GLY A 78 -8.22 -3.68 3.68
CA GLY A 78 -8.00 -2.45 2.90
C GLY A 78 -7.92 -2.72 1.40
N TYR A 79 -7.20 -3.78 1.00
CA TYR A 79 -7.09 -4.22 -0.40
C TYR A 79 -8.46 -4.59 -0.98
N ASN A 80 -9.25 -5.38 -0.28
CA ASN A 80 -10.59 -5.77 -0.73
C ASN A 80 -11.53 -4.57 -0.81
N ALA A 81 -11.47 -3.64 0.15
CA ALA A 81 -12.31 -2.45 0.18
C ALA A 81 -12.07 -1.53 -1.03
N ILE A 82 -10.81 -1.26 -1.37
CA ILE A 82 -10.51 -0.39 -2.53
C ILE A 82 -10.90 -1.07 -3.85
N ASN A 83 -10.70 -2.38 -3.97
CA ASN A 83 -11.08 -3.12 -5.18
C ASN A 83 -12.60 -3.18 -5.36
N ALA A 84 -13.36 -3.35 -4.29
CA ALA A 84 -14.82 -3.30 -4.34
C ALA A 84 -15.31 -1.91 -4.79
N ALA A 85 -14.77 -0.83 -4.21
CA ALA A 85 -15.12 0.53 -4.61
C ALA A 85 -14.75 0.82 -6.08
N ILE A 86 -13.59 0.36 -6.55
CA ILE A 86 -13.18 0.48 -7.96
C ILE A 86 -14.15 -0.29 -8.87
N ALA A 87 -14.59 -1.48 -8.47
CA ALA A 87 -15.56 -2.26 -9.23
C ALA A 87 -16.89 -1.53 -9.38
N ASP A 88 -17.40 -0.90 -8.31
CA ASP A 88 -18.62 -0.07 -8.37
C ASP A 88 -18.47 1.09 -9.36
N VAL A 89 -17.33 1.79 -9.32
CA VAL A 89 -17.02 2.88 -10.28
C VAL A 89 -16.99 2.35 -11.72
N GLN A 90 -16.33 1.22 -11.97
CA GLN A 90 -16.25 0.60 -13.29
C GLN A 90 -17.62 0.13 -13.82
N ASN A 91 -18.51 -0.28 -12.92
CA ASN A 91 -19.88 -0.66 -13.25
C ASN A 91 -20.83 0.54 -13.43
N GLY A 92 -20.31 1.77 -13.36
CA GLY A 92 -21.11 2.99 -13.50
C GLY A 92 -22.03 3.25 -12.30
N LEU A 93 -21.79 2.60 -11.16
CA LEU A 93 -22.50 2.86 -9.89
C LEU A 93 -21.95 4.13 -9.22
N THR A 94 -21.86 5.20 -10.01
CA THR A 94 -21.33 6.50 -9.61
C THR A 94 -22.48 7.49 -9.46
N GLY A 95 -22.49 8.23 -8.36
CA GLY A 95 -23.29 9.45 -8.20
C GLY A 95 -22.39 10.68 -8.21
N ASP A 96 -23.00 11.86 -8.19
CA ASP A 96 -22.28 13.10 -7.96
C ASP A 96 -21.82 13.21 -6.50
N PHE A 97 -20.76 13.99 -6.26
CA PHE A 97 -20.30 14.26 -4.89
C PHE A 97 -21.37 15.03 -4.12
N PRO A 98 -21.77 14.60 -2.90
CA PRO A 98 -22.73 15.33 -2.09
C PRO A 98 -22.29 16.77 -1.87
N ARG A 99 -23.25 17.71 -1.91
CA ARG A 99 -22.97 19.15 -1.81
C ARG A 99 -22.07 19.52 -0.64
N HIS A 100 -22.23 18.86 0.50
CA HIS A 100 -21.45 19.14 1.70
C HIS A 100 -20.00 18.64 1.68
N LEU A 101 -19.62 17.84 0.69
CA LEU A 101 -18.25 17.41 0.43
C LEU A 101 -17.60 18.16 -0.73
N GLN A 102 -18.35 18.99 -1.45
CA GLN A 102 -17.84 19.78 -2.58
C GLN A 102 -17.06 21.02 -2.12
N ASN A 103 -16.15 21.52 -2.97
CA ASN A 103 -15.38 22.73 -2.67
C ASN A 103 -16.25 24.00 -2.77
N LYS A 104 -16.49 24.68 -1.63
CA LYS A 104 -17.25 25.95 -1.58
C LYS A 104 -16.66 27.08 -2.43
N HIS A 105 -15.35 27.06 -2.71
CA HIS A 105 -14.70 28.11 -3.48
C HIS A 105 -15.02 28.02 -4.98
N CYS A 106 -15.68 26.93 -5.41
CA CYS A 106 -16.17 26.74 -6.77
C CYS A 106 -17.64 27.14 -6.94
N ASP A 107 -18.27 27.72 -5.92
CA ASP A 107 -19.64 28.21 -6.00
C ASP A 107 -19.70 29.45 -6.89
N GLY A 108 -20.07 29.28 -8.15
CA GLY A 108 -20.39 30.39 -9.05
C GLY A 108 -21.65 31.14 -8.61
N GLU A 109 -21.94 32.27 -9.26
CA GLU A 109 -23.16 33.05 -9.00
C GLU A 109 -24.44 32.21 -9.16
N ASP A 110 -24.41 31.26 -10.11
CA ASP A 110 -25.50 30.35 -10.49
C ASP A 110 -25.60 29.07 -9.63
N ALA A 111 -24.79 28.93 -8.57
CA ALA A 111 -24.86 27.75 -7.72
C ALA A 111 -26.22 27.66 -6.99
N GLU A 112 -26.96 26.58 -7.22
CA GLU A 112 -28.28 26.35 -6.61
C GLU A 112 -28.23 26.31 -5.08
N ILE A 113 -27.14 25.77 -4.51
CA ILE A 113 -26.91 25.71 -3.06
C ILE A 113 -25.60 26.42 -2.76
N LYS A 114 -25.65 27.64 -2.21
CA LYS A 114 -24.45 28.42 -1.84
C LYS A 114 -23.92 27.99 -0.48
N GLY A 115 -22.60 27.78 -0.39
CA GLY A 115 -21.94 27.28 0.80
C GLY A 115 -21.93 25.75 0.90
N GLN A 116 -20.86 25.22 1.48
CA GLN A 116 -20.65 23.78 1.59
C GLN A 116 -21.39 23.16 2.78
N HIS A 117 -21.59 23.88 3.91
CA HIS A 117 -22.19 23.29 5.12
C HIS A 117 -21.49 22.01 5.62
N TYR A 118 -20.18 21.86 5.34
CA TYR A 118 -19.37 20.77 5.88
C TYR A 118 -19.30 20.86 7.40
N LEU A 119 -19.49 19.72 8.07
CA LEU A 119 -19.28 19.58 9.51
C LEU A 119 -17.83 19.14 9.72
N TYR A 120 -17.05 20.01 10.36
CA TYR A 120 -15.67 19.71 10.74
C TYR A 120 -15.61 18.85 12.00
#